data_AF-A0A0Q9RHA9-F1
#
_entry.id   AF-A0A0Q9RHA9-F1
#
_cell.length_a   1.000
_cell.length_b   1.000
_cell.length_c   1.000
_cell.angle_alpha   90.00
_cell.angle_beta   90.00
_cell.angle_gamma   90.00
#
_symmetry.space_group_name_H-M   'P 1'
#
loop_
_entity.id
_entity.type
_entity.pdbx_description
1 polymer ?
#
loop_
_entity_poly.entity_id
_entity_poly.type
_entity_poly.pdbx_seq_one_letter_code
_entity_poly.pdbx_strand_id
1 'polypeptide(L)'
;MPDQTSSQTSSQDAIKALARVDALHTALTQIVLEGGNLSQIAAEVARVLDVGVLLTSTDGRERAAELSDALRGLMDDAELFDPTGRFRVERAGADGVGVGRGQVRMLRIVAGGADLARLVCFREGSEISSGDVHAMERAAAVAALLITREEAVGAVENKYQGDFLRDVLLRRAGAEEYVVEHVEAFGWNLSRPMVVVAAEIDPAPADEPATSNRIRRRWQERFSAAWRQVSHAFDPGVPSVDFSSEVVTLVPVPEDAVDGGASVVRQLVSDVAGDKGGGRRPFSVGVSRVAADIEGLPEAYAQARRAVEVGRRVHGGGSTTYFDQLGVHRLIALVPDHDELHSFARDVLGELAGTSAEVTDLRETLQVLLDTNFNVAEAARLQFFHYNTMRYRVGKLERLLGPVGSDPHLRLDVAVALRVLEIAD
;
A
#
# COMPACT_ATOMS: atom_id res chain seq x y z
N MET A 1 -57.10 45.23 5.42
CA MET A 1 -56.51 44.21 6.31
C MET A 1 -56.22 42.94 5.52
N PRO A 2 -55.00 42.74 4.99
CA PRO A 2 -54.62 41.44 4.42
C PRO A 2 -53.20 40.97 4.84
N ASP A 3 -52.80 41.14 6.11
CA ASP A 3 -51.40 40.90 6.54
C ASP A 3 -51.22 39.86 7.67
N GLN A 4 -52.32 39.29 8.21
CA GLN A 4 -52.23 38.29 9.29
C GLN A 4 -52.14 36.84 8.79
N THR A 5 -52.69 36.55 7.62
CA THR A 5 -52.72 35.18 7.04
C THR A 5 -51.36 34.75 6.47
N SER A 6 -50.58 35.67 5.89
CA SER A 6 -49.23 35.39 5.37
C SER A 6 -48.21 35.12 6.48
N SER A 7 -48.33 35.82 7.62
CA SER A 7 -47.47 35.63 8.79
C SER A 7 -47.72 34.29 9.50
N GLN A 8 -48.98 33.86 9.62
CA GLN A 8 -49.34 32.57 10.23
C GLN A 8 -48.90 31.36 9.38
N THR A 9 -48.98 31.47 8.05
CA THR A 9 -48.58 30.40 7.11
C THR A 9 -47.06 30.17 7.14
N SER A 10 -46.26 31.25 7.10
CA SER A 10 -44.80 31.21 7.21
C SER A 10 -44.31 30.59 8.54
N SER A 11 -44.99 30.88 9.65
CA SER A 11 -44.65 30.31 10.97
C SER A 11 -44.97 28.82 11.06
N GLN A 12 -46.08 28.35 10.46
CA GLN A 12 -46.42 26.92 10.40
C GLN A 12 -45.46 26.11 9.52
N ASP A 13 -45.00 26.67 8.40
CA ASP A 13 -44.05 25.99 7.52
C ASP A 13 -42.66 25.87 8.17
N ALA A 14 -42.22 26.90 8.91
CA ALA A 14 -40.99 26.82 9.70
C ALA A 14 -41.05 25.75 10.81
N ILE A 15 -42.18 25.62 11.50
CA ILE A 15 -42.39 24.59 12.52
C ILE A 15 -42.38 23.18 11.91
N LYS A 16 -43.04 22.99 10.75
CA LYS A 16 -43.02 21.71 10.04
C LYS A 16 -41.63 21.35 9.53
N ALA A 17 -40.89 22.31 9.00
CA ALA A 17 -39.51 22.11 8.55
C ALA A 17 -38.60 21.70 9.72
N LEU A 18 -38.72 22.37 10.88
CA LEU A 18 -37.95 22.03 12.08
C LEU A 18 -38.31 20.62 12.59
N ALA A 19 -39.61 20.29 12.66
CA ALA A 19 -40.06 18.95 13.07
C ALA A 19 -39.54 17.85 12.13
N ARG A 20 -39.46 18.13 10.83
CA ARG A 20 -38.91 17.20 9.83
C ARG A 20 -37.41 16.97 10.04
N VAL A 21 -36.65 18.03 10.34
CA VAL A 21 -35.21 17.95 10.65
C VAL A 21 -34.97 17.14 11.94
N ASP A 22 -35.75 17.39 13.00
CA ASP A 22 -35.63 16.68 14.27
C ASP A 22 -36.02 15.21 14.15
N ALA A 23 -37.07 14.91 13.38
CA ALA A 23 -37.49 13.54 13.08
C ALA A 23 -36.39 12.79 12.30
N LEU A 24 -35.81 13.43 11.28
CA LEU A 24 -34.68 12.86 10.53
C LEU A 24 -33.50 12.59 11.46
N HIS A 25 -33.10 13.56 12.28
CA HIS A 25 -31.96 13.40 13.18
C HIS A 25 -32.18 12.25 14.17
N THR A 26 -33.38 12.14 14.74
CA THR A 26 -33.75 11.05 15.67
C THR A 26 -33.68 9.69 14.98
N ALA A 27 -34.28 9.55 13.79
CA ALA A 27 -34.28 8.30 13.03
C ALA A 27 -32.87 7.88 12.62
N LEU A 28 -32.06 8.81 12.10
CA LEU A 28 -30.68 8.54 11.72
C LEU A 28 -29.82 8.15 12.93
N THR A 29 -30.02 8.79 14.08
CA THR A 29 -29.30 8.42 15.31
C THR A 29 -29.68 7.02 15.77
N GLN A 30 -30.95 6.64 15.68
CA GLN A 30 -31.40 5.28 16.00
C GLN A 30 -30.75 4.24 15.09
N ILE A 31 -30.67 4.51 13.78
CA ILE A 31 -29.97 3.64 12.83
C ILE A 31 -28.52 3.40 13.27
N VAL A 32 -27.79 4.45 13.65
CA VAL A 32 -26.40 4.31 14.11
C VAL A 32 -26.32 3.51 15.43
N LEU A 33 -27.22 3.74 16.37
CA LEU A 33 -27.26 3.01 17.65
C LEU A 33 -27.57 1.52 17.47
N GLU A 34 -28.41 1.18 16.50
CA GLU A 34 -28.77 -0.21 16.16
C GLU A 34 -27.71 -0.91 15.29
N GLY A 35 -26.60 -0.23 14.96
CA GLY A 35 -25.52 -0.80 14.14
C GLY A 35 -25.83 -0.82 12.64
N GLY A 36 -26.68 0.10 12.18
CA GLY A 36 -27.02 0.25 10.78
C GLY A 36 -25.88 0.80 9.90
N ASN A 37 -26.13 0.86 8.60
CA ASN A 37 -25.14 1.19 7.57
C ASN A 37 -25.52 2.43 6.74
N LEU A 38 -24.62 2.83 5.81
CA LEU A 38 -24.83 4.00 4.95
C LEU A 38 -26.06 3.86 4.03
N SER A 39 -26.43 2.65 3.61
CA SER A 39 -27.63 2.43 2.78
C SER A 39 -28.91 2.74 3.55
N GLN A 40 -28.98 2.38 4.84
CA GLN A 40 -30.11 2.74 5.69
C GLN A 40 -30.19 4.25 5.92
N ILE A 41 -29.04 4.93 6.08
CA ILE A 41 -29.00 6.40 6.14
C ILE A 41 -29.52 6.99 4.83
N ALA A 42 -29.05 6.50 3.67
CA ALA A 42 -29.49 6.99 2.36
C ALA A 42 -31.01 6.82 2.18
N ALA A 43 -31.54 5.65 2.50
CA ALA A 43 -32.97 5.35 2.43
C ALA A 43 -33.80 6.26 3.35
N GLU A 44 -33.35 6.49 4.57
CA GLU A 44 -34.07 7.33 5.54
C GLU A 44 -34.04 8.81 5.15
N VAL A 45 -32.91 9.32 4.64
CA VAL A 45 -32.82 10.68 4.09
C VAL A 45 -33.74 10.82 2.87
N ALA A 46 -33.71 9.85 1.95
CA ALA A 46 -34.54 9.86 0.75
C ALA A 46 -36.03 9.89 1.11
N ARG A 47 -36.45 9.04 2.06
CA ARG A 47 -37.82 8.94 2.54
C ARG A 47 -38.29 10.21 3.24
N VAL A 48 -37.49 10.75 4.17
CA VAL A 48 -37.90 11.93 4.93
C VAL A 48 -37.90 13.16 4.05
N LEU A 49 -36.90 13.34 3.17
CA LEU A 49 -36.75 14.53 2.31
C LEU A 49 -37.49 14.43 0.98
N ASP A 50 -37.95 13.26 0.58
CA ASP A 50 -38.54 12.98 -0.74
C ASP A 50 -37.59 13.39 -1.87
N VAL A 51 -36.37 12.83 -1.82
CA VAL A 51 -35.27 13.09 -2.76
C VAL A 51 -34.57 11.78 -3.10
N GLY A 52 -33.93 11.72 -4.26
CA GLY A 52 -32.91 10.70 -4.52
C GLY A 52 -31.64 11.00 -3.72
N VAL A 53 -30.99 9.97 -3.18
CA VAL A 53 -29.79 10.13 -2.34
C VAL A 53 -28.65 9.27 -2.85
N LEU A 54 -27.45 9.84 -2.88
CA LEU A 54 -26.20 9.15 -3.18
C LEU A 54 -25.14 9.56 -2.17
N LEU A 55 -24.55 8.56 -1.50
CA LEU A 55 -23.38 8.71 -0.65
C LEU A 55 -22.15 8.23 -1.41
N THR A 56 -21.14 9.08 -1.55
CA THR A 56 -19.93 8.75 -2.31
C THR A 56 -18.66 8.89 -1.47
N SER A 57 -17.58 8.25 -1.90
CA SER A 57 -16.21 8.63 -1.49
C SER A 57 -15.91 10.09 -1.86
N THR A 58 -14.78 10.62 -1.38
CA THR A 58 -14.32 11.98 -1.72
C THR A 58 -14.06 12.19 -3.20
N ASP A 59 -13.71 11.12 -3.92
CA ASP A 59 -13.52 11.16 -5.36
C ASP A 59 -14.82 10.90 -6.14
N GLY A 60 -15.90 10.41 -5.53
CA GLY A 60 -17.20 10.26 -6.19
C GLY A 60 -17.60 8.83 -6.54
N ARG A 61 -16.87 7.81 -6.05
CA ARG A 61 -17.32 6.42 -6.14
C ARG A 61 -18.49 6.19 -5.19
N GLU A 62 -19.55 5.57 -5.68
CA GLU A 62 -20.75 5.24 -4.91
C GLU A 62 -20.41 4.29 -3.74
N ARG A 63 -20.85 4.67 -2.54
CA ARG A 63 -20.79 3.82 -1.32
C ARG A 63 -22.16 3.29 -0.93
N ALA A 64 -23.20 4.10 -1.14
CA ALA A 64 -24.60 3.73 -0.95
C ALA A 64 -25.48 4.68 -1.78
N ALA A 65 -26.62 4.20 -2.25
CA ALA A 65 -27.57 5.00 -3.01
C ALA A 65 -29.00 4.57 -2.68
N GLU A 66 -29.90 5.55 -2.67
CA GLU A 66 -31.35 5.39 -2.76
C GLU A 66 -31.81 6.27 -3.92
N LEU A 67 -31.68 5.74 -5.14
CA LEU A 67 -31.97 6.43 -6.40
C LEU A 67 -32.80 5.50 -7.28
N SER A 68 -33.90 6.02 -7.84
CA SER A 68 -34.63 5.29 -8.87
C SER A 68 -33.88 5.34 -10.20
N ASP A 69 -34.10 4.34 -11.06
CA ASP A 69 -33.48 4.28 -12.40
C ASP A 69 -33.79 5.54 -13.23
N ALA A 70 -34.99 6.12 -13.07
CA ALA A 70 -35.39 7.35 -13.73
C ALA A 70 -34.55 8.56 -13.27
N LEU A 71 -34.34 8.70 -11.95
CA LEU A 71 -33.51 9.77 -11.40
C LEU A 71 -32.04 9.61 -11.80
N ARG A 72 -31.53 8.38 -11.80
CA ARG A 72 -30.16 8.07 -12.26
C ARG A 72 -29.99 8.45 -13.73
N GLY A 73 -30.95 8.09 -14.60
CA GLY A 73 -30.94 8.49 -16.01
C GLY A 73 -30.92 10.01 -16.23
N LEU A 74 -31.70 10.77 -15.45
CA LEU A 74 -31.68 12.25 -15.52
C LEU A 74 -30.32 12.84 -15.12
N MET A 75 -29.64 12.24 -14.13
CA MET A 75 -28.32 12.66 -13.70
C MET A 75 -27.23 12.28 -14.72
N ASP A 76 -27.37 11.12 -15.37
CA ASP A 76 -26.52 10.69 -16.48
C ASP A 76 -26.65 11.63 -17.69
N ASP A 77 -27.89 11.99 -18.06
CA ASP A 77 -28.19 12.96 -19.14
C ASP A 77 -27.62 14.36 -18.85
N ALA A 78 -27.53 14.73 -17.57
CA ALA A 78 -26.88 15.97 -17.13
C ALA A 78 -25.35 15.85 -17.03
N GLU A 79 -24.78 14.74 -17.51
CA GLU A 79 -23.35 14.41 -17.46
C GLU A 79 -22.76 14.53 -16.05
N LEU A 80 -23.52 14.13 -15.02
CA LEU A 80 -23.06 14.12 -13.62
C LEU A 80 -22.33 12.83 -13.25
N PHE A 81 -22.40 11.81 -14.09
CA PHE A 81 -21.59 10.60 -13.97
C PHE A 81 -20.55 10.53 -15.09
N ASP A 82 -19.48 9.79 -14.85
CA ASP A 82 -18.52 9.41 -15.89
C ASP A 82 -18.85 8.01 -16.47
N PRO A 83 -18.18 7.57 -17.55
CA PRO A 83 -18.44 6.25 -18.14
C PRO A 83 -18.19 5.05 -17.22
N THR A 84 -17.49 5.26 -16.08
CA THR A 84 -17.25 4.23 -15.07
C THR A 84 -18.36 4.17 -14.01
N GLY A 85 -19.36 5.05 -14.10
CA GLY A 85 -20.43 5.20 -13.10
C GLY A 85 -20.03 6.03 -11.88
N ARG A 86 -18.88 6.70 -11.91
CA ARG A 86 -18.42 7.57 -10.82
C ARG A 86 -19.10 8.94 -10.93
N PHE A 87 -19.58 9.46 -9.81
CA PHE A 87 -20.17 10.80 -9.73
C PHE A 87 -19.10 11.89 -9.85
N ARG A 88 -19.33 12.86 -10.71
CA ARG A 88 -18.42 13.99 -10.99
C ARG A 88 -18.57 15.07 -9.93
N VAL A 89 -17.84 14.89 -8.82
CA VAL A 89 -17.82 15.84 -7.69
C VAL A 89 -17.41 17.26 -8.09
N GLU A 90 -16.66 17.42 -9.17
CA GLU A 90 -16.25 18.71 -9.73
C GLU A 90 -17.39 19.49 -10.41
N ARG A 91 -18.48 18.80 -10.80
CA ARG A 91 -19.62 19.42 -11.49
C ARG A 91 -20.74 19.83 -10.56
N ALA A 92 -20.86 19.19 -9.40
CA ALA A 92 -21.86 19.51 -8.40
C ALA A 92 -21.28 20.42 -7.30
N GLY A 93 -21.34 21.73 -7.52
CA GLY A 93 -20.93 22.73 -6.52
C GLY A 93 -21.87 22.77 -5.30
N ALA A 94 -21.42 23.40 -4.21
CA ALA A 94 -22.24 23.59 -3.00
C ALA A 94 -23.53 24.38 -3.30
N ASP A 95 -23.48 25.26 -4.31
CA ASP A 95 -24.59 26.09 -4.79
C ASP A 95 -25.59 25.33 -5.67
N GLY A 96 -25.41 24.01 -5.82
CA GLY A 96 -26.34 23.11 -6.50
C GLY A 96 -26.32 23.24 -8.02
N VAL A 97 -26.80 22.20 -8.69
CA VAL A 97 -26.86 22.12 -10.15
C VAL A 97 -28.28 21.84 -10.57
N GLY A 98 -28.83 22.66 -11.48
CA GLY A 98 -30.11 22.40 -12.10
C GLY A 98 -30.03 21.19 -13.03
N VAL A 99 -30.94 20.23 -12.88
CA VAL A 99 -31.04 19.04 -13.73
C VAL A 99 -32.48 18.92 -14.22
N GLY A 100 -32.70 19.25 -15.49
CA GLY A 100 -34.06 19.38 -16.04
C GLY A 100 -34.88 20.43 -15.29
N ARG A 101 -35.97 20.00 -14.65
CA ARG A 101 -36.81 20.84 -13.75
C ARG A 101 -36.44 20.71 -12.27
N GLY A 102 -35.47 19.86 -11.95
CA GLY A 102 -35.03 19.56 -10.60
C GLY A 102 -33.69 20.19 -10.24
N GLN A 103 -33.17 19.83 -9.08
CA GLN A 103 -31.87 20.30 -8.58
C GLN A 103 -31.12 19.19 -7.85
N VAL A 104 -29.83 19.08 -8.13
CA VAL A 104 -28.86 18.29 -7.37
C VAL A 104 -28.13 19.20 -6.40
N ARG A 105 -28.01 18.78 -5.14
CA ARG A 105 -27.19 19.42 -4.10
C ARG A 105 -26.20 18.43 -3.54
N MET A 106 -24.99 18.92 -3.25
CA MET A 106 -23.94 18.13 -2.63
C MET A 106 -23.48 18.82 -1.35
N LEU A 107 -23.35 18.04 -0.28
CA LEU A 107 -22.66 18.43 0.94
C LEU A 107 -21.42 17.56 1.18
N ARG A 108 -20.42 18.16 1.80
CA ARG A 108 -19.23 17.44 2.27
C ARG A 108 -19.56 16.78 3.60
N ILE A 109 -19.14 15.53 3.75
CA ILE A 109 -19.17 14.81 5.01
C ILE A 109 -17.78 14.94 5.63
N VAL A 110 -17.69 15.63 6.78
CA VAL A 110 -16.44 16.00 7.43
C VAL A 110 -16.48 15.60 8.91
N ALA A 111 -15.41 15.01 9.42
CA ALA A 111 -15.22 14.75 10.85
C ALA A 111 -13.80 15.15 11.27
N GLY A 112 -13.65 15.86 12.39
CA GLY A 112 -12.33 16.23 12.93
C GLY A 112 -11.42 17.01 11.96
N GLY A 113 -12.00 17.71 10.97
CA GLY A 113 -11.28 18.41 9.90
C GLY A 113 -10.82 17.52 8.73
N ALA A 114 -11.13 16.22 8.75
CA ALA A 114 -10.91 15.30 7.63
C ALA A 114 -12.13 15.26 6.71
N ASP A 115 -11.88 15.28 5.40
CA ASP A 115 -12.90 15.16 4.36
C ASP A 115 -13.16 13.68 4.07
N LEU A 116 -14.32 13.16 4.45
CA LEU A 116 -14.59 11.72 4.46
C LEU A 116 -15.34 11.25 3.21
N ALA A 117 -16.37 11.99 2.81
CA ALA A 117 -17.34 11.55 1.79
C ALA A 117 -18.17 12.72 1.24
N ARG A 118 -19.11 12.42 0.34
CA ARG A 118 -20.15 13.36 -0.12
C ARG A 118 -21.54 12.77 0.13
N LEU A 119 -22.46 13.65 0.51
CA LEU A 119 -23.91 13.41 0.46
C LEU A 119 -24.47 14.20 -0.71
N VAL A 120 -24.97 13.50 -1.71
CA VAL A 120 -25.61 14.06 -2.90
C VAL A 120 -27.10 13.80 -2.81
N CYS A 121 -27.91 14.84 -2.86
CA CYS A 121 -29.36 14.73 -2.90
C CYS A 121 -29.88 15.32 -4.22
N PHE A 122 -30.85 14.64 -4.84
CA PHE A 122 -31.49 15.09 -6.07
C PHE A 122 -33.00 15.19 -5.88
N ARG A 123 -33.56 16.37 -6.14
CA ARG A 123 -35.02 16.58 -6.17
C ARG A 123 -35.47 16.78 -7.60
N GLU A 124 -36.47 16.02 -8.03
CA GLU A 124 -37.12 16.22 -9.32
C GLU A 124 -38.17 17.34 -9.24
N GLY A 125 -38.27 18.16 -10.29
CA GLY A 125 -39.37 19.10 -10.48
C GLY A 125 -39.35 20.36 -9.59
N SER A 126 -38.44 20.46 -8.62
CA SER A 126 -38.23 21.67 -7.83
C SER A 126 -36.82 21.76 -7.24
N GLU A 127 -36.49 22.93 -6.71
CA GLU A 127 -35.23 23.17 -6.01
C GLU A 127 -35.23 22.57 -4.60
N ILE A 128 -34.05 22.24 -4.10
CA ILE A 128 -33.84 21.80 -2.72
C ILE A 128 -33.89 23.03 -1.82
N SER A 129 -34.83 23.04 -0.88
CA SER A 129 -35.08 24.19 0.00
C SER A 129 -33.98 24.37 1.06
N SER A 130 -33.89 25.55 1.66
CA SER A 130 -32.96 25.80 2.78
C SER A 130 -33.21 24.89 3.99
N GLY A 131 -34.47 24.52 4.24
CA GLY A 131 -34.85 23.55 5.28
C GLY A 131 -34.33 22.14 4.96
N ASP A 132 -34.41 21.73 3.69
CA ASP A 132 -33.84 20.45 3.25
C ASP A 132 -32.31 20.47 3.36
N VAL A 133 -31.64 21.58 3.03
CA VAL A 133 -30.19 21.72 3.23
C VAL A 133 -29.82 21.55 4.71
N HIS A 134 -30.56 22.15 5.64
CA HIS A 134 -30.35 21.94 7.08
C HIS A 134 -30.53 20.48 7.50
N ALA A 135 -31.52 19.79 6.93
CA ALA A 135 -31.72 18.36 7.17
C ALA A 135 -30.56 17.52 6.60
N MET A 136 -30.07 17.86 5.41
CA MET A 136 -28.90 17.24 4.79
C MET A 136 -27.63 17.47 5.63
N GLU A 137 -27.45 18.65 6.24
CA GLU A 137 -26.32 18.90 7.15
C GLU A 137 -26.38 17.99 8.39
N ARG A 138 -27.57 17.77 8.95
CA ARG A 138 -27.76 16.80 10.05
C ARG A 138 -27.46 15.38 9.59
N ALA A 139 -27.94 14.99 8.41
CA ALA A 139 -27.65 13.68 7.84
C ALA A 139 -26.15 13.48 7.57
N ALA A 140 -25.46 14.49 7.04
CA ALA A 140 -24.02 14.47 6.82
C ALA A 140 -23.26 14.30 8.14
N ALA A 141 -23.70 14.95 9.22
CA ALA A 141 -23.09 14.77 10.55
C ALA A 141 -23.26 13.34 11.10
N VAL A 142 -24.44 12.73 10.93
CA VAL A 142 -24.67 11.34 11.36
C VAL A 142 -23.91 10.34 10.48
N ALA A 143 -23.87 10.57 9.17
CA ALA A 143 -23.06 9.77 8.24
C ALA A 143 -21.56 9.88 8.57
N ALA A 144 -21.07 11.06 8.96
CA ALA A 144 -19.69 11.24 9.41
C ALA A 144 -19.36 10.39 10.64
N LEU A 145 -20.28 10.33 11.61
CA LEU A 145 -20.14 9.49 12.81
C LEU A 145 -20.10 8.00 12.44
N LEU A 146 -21.00 7.56 11.56
CA LEU A 146 -21.03 6.17 11.10
C LEU A 146 -19.73 5.79 10.37
N ILE A 147 -19.28 6.62 9.42
CA ILE A 147 -18.02 6.39 8.69
C ILE A 147 -16.84 6.34 9.65
N THR A 148 -16.77 7.26 10.60
CA THR A 148 -15.68 7.28 11.61
C THR A 148 -15.73 6.03 12.49
N ARG A 149 -16.92 5.54 12.84
CA ARG A 149 -17.09 4.29 13.59
C ARG A 149 -16.63 3.08 12.77
N GLU A 150 -17.06 2.98 11.50
CA GLU A 150 -16.63 1.90 10.59
C GLU A 150 -15.10 1.89 10.44
N GLU A 151 -14.48 3.06 10.23
CA GLU A 151 -13.03 3.21 10.16
C GLU A 151 -12.34 2.82 11.47
N ALA A 152 -12.91 3.19 12.62
CA ALA A 152 -12.36 2.84 13.93
C ALA A 152 -12.46 1.33 14.22
N VAL A 153 -13.59 0.70 13.91
CA VAL A 153 -13.78 -0.76 14.04
C VAL A 153 -12.80 -1.49 13.13
N GLY A 154 -12.75 -1.10 11.84
CA GLY A 154 -11.79 -1.68 10.91
C GLY A 154 -10.35 -1.48 11.35
N ALA A 155 -9.97 -0.33 11.91
CA ALA A 155 -8.62 -0.10 12.43
C ALA A 155 -8.29 -1.02 13.62
N VAL A 156 -9.26 -1.29 14.50
CA VAL A 156 -9.08 -2.21 15.63
C VAL A 156 -8.96 -3.65 15.15
N GLU A 157 -9.81 -4.08 14.22
CA GLU A 157 -9.75 -5.42 13.61
C GLU A 157 -8.42 -5.64 12.88
N ASN A 158 -8.00 -4.69 12.03
CA ASN A 158 -6.72 -4.75 11.33
C ASN A 158 -5.54 -4.81 12.32
N LYS A 159 -5.60 -4.06 13.43
CA LYS A 159 -4.58 -4.10 14.47
C LYS A 159 -4.54 -5.47 15.15
N TYR A 160 -5.70 -6.03 15.48
CA TYR A 160 -5.81 -7.35 16.11
C TYR A 160 -5.29 -8.46 15.18
N GLN A 161 -5.69 -8.44 13.90
CA GLN A 161 -5.14 -9.32 12.86
C GLN A 161 -3.62 -9.18 12.73
N GLY A 162 -3.11 -7.95 12.75
CA GLY A 162 -1.67 -7.69 12.70
C GLY A 162 -0.91 -8.21 13.91
N ASP A 163 -1.42 -7.97 15.12
CA ASP A 163 -0.82 -8.47 16.36
C ASP A 163 -0.84 -10.01 16.40
N PHE A 164 -1.95 -10.64 16.00
CA PHE A 164 -2.04 -12.10 15.90
C PHE A 164 -1.07 -12.68 14.86
N LEU A 165 -1.05 -12.14 13.63
CA LEU A 165 -0.13 -12.64 12.61
C LEU A 165 1.33 -12.44 13.04
N ARG A 166 1.66 -11.31 13.69
CA ARG A 166 2.99 -11.10 14.28
C ARG A 166 3.33 -12.20 15.29
N ASP A 167 2.40 -12.57 16.16
CA ASP A 167 2.64 -13.64 17.13
C ASP A 167 2.82 -14.99 16.45
N VAL A 168 2.07 -15.30 15.38
CA VAL A 168 2.29 -16.51 14.57
C VAL A 168 3.70 -16.50 13.98
N LEU A 169 4.09 -15.41 13.31
CA LEU A 169 5.39 -15.25 12.66
C LEU A 169 6.58 -15.23 13.65
N LEU A 170 6.35 -14.85 14.91
CA LEU A 170 7.37 -14.85 15.96
C LEU A 170 7.37 -16.11 16.84
N ARG A 171 6.54 -17.12 16.52
CA ARG A 171 6.34 -18.34 17.33
C ARG A 171 5.86 -18.05 18.76
N ARG A 172 4.94 -17.10 18.89
CA ARG A 172 4.35 -16.63 20.15
C ARG A 172 2.84 -16.81 20.24
N ALA A 173 2.18 -17.28 19.17
CA ALA A 173 0.72 -17.42 19.12
C ALA A 173 0.15 -18.56 19.98
N GLY A 174 1.00 -19.42 20.57
CA GLY A 174 0.57 -20.49 21.47
C GLY A 174 0.38 -21.82 20.75
N ALA A 175 -0.66 -22.57 21.13
CA ALA A 175 -0.97 -23.89 20.60
C ALA A 175 -1.53 -23.81 19.17
N GLU A 176 -1.33 -24.87 18.38
CA GLU A 176 -1.74 -24.93 16.97
C GLU A 176 -3.25 -24.79 16.80
N GLU A 177 -4.05 -25.42 17.67
CA GLU A 177 -5.50 -25.36 17.61
C GLU A 177 -6.04 -23.93 17.77
N TYR A 178 -5.39 -23.13 18.64
CA TYR A 178 -5.73 -21.71 18.82
C TYR A 178 -5.43 -20.91 17.56
N VAL A 179 -4.31 -21.22 16.88
CA VAL A 179 -3.92 -20.54 15.64
C VAL A 179 -4.92 -20.85 14.52
N VAL A 180 -5.29 -22.12 14.35
CA VAL A 180 -6.25 -22.56 13.32
C VAL A 180 -7.62 -21.88 13.51
N GLU A 181 -8.14 -21.85 14.74
CA GLU A 181 -9.44 -21.21 15.04
C GLU A 181 -9.46 -19.72 14.63
N HIS A 182 -8.38 -18.98 14.91
CA HIS A 182 -8.29 -17.55 14.57
C HIS A 182 -8.08 -17.32 13.08
N VAL A 183 -7.29 -18.17 12.42
CA VAL A 183 -7.10 -18.15 10.96
C VAL A 183 -8.45 -18.32 10.25
N GLU A 184 -9.27 -19.30 10.68
CA GLU A 184 -10.62 -19.51 10.15
C GLU A 184 -11.56 -18.34 10.47
N ALA A 185 -11.53 -17.81 11.70
CA ALA A 185 -12.36 -16.67 12.10
C ALA A 185 -12.06 -15.39 11.30
N PHE A 186 -10.81 -15.19 10.87
CA PHE A 186 -10.43 -14.09 9.98
C PHE A 186 -10.70 -14.37 8.49
N GLY A 187 -11.17 -15.57 8.15
CA GLY A 187 -11.38 -16.00 6.76
C GLY A 187 -10.08 -16.23 5.99
N TRP A 188 -8.96 -16.43 6.68
CA TRP A 188 -7.67 -16.68 6.05
C TRP A 188 -7.54 -18.15 5.67
N ASN A 189 -6.96 -18.42 4.49
CA ASN A 189 -6.61 -19.77 4.08
C ASN A 189 -5.10 -19.93 4.03
N LEU A 190 -4.53 -20.42 5.13
CA LEU A 190 -3.09 -20.67 5.31
C LEU A 190 -2.70 -22.16 5.19
N SER A 191 -3.65 -23.02 4.77
CA SER A 191 -3.43 -24.46 4.57
C SER A 191 -2.71 -24.82 3.26
N ARG A 192 -2.36 -23.80 2.48
CA ARG A 192 -1.77 -23.88 1.14
C ARG A 192 -0.33 -23.35 1.18
N PRO A 193 0.54 -23.77 0.25
CA PRO A 193 1.88 -23.21 0.15
C PRO A 193 1.84 -21.69 -0.06
N MET A 194 2.63 -20.94 0.71
CA MET A 194 2.67 -19.47 0.65
C MET A 194 4.10 -18.96 0.61
N VAL A 195 4.29 -17.77 0.03
CA VAL A 195 5.47 -16.95 0.25
C VAL A 195 5.11 -15.76 1.14
N VAL A 196 6.02 -15.41 2.04
CA VAL A 196 5.93 -14.19 2.84
C VAL A 196 6.56 -13.06 2.03
N VAL A 197 5.79 -11.98 1.86
CA VAL A 197 6.25 -10.74 1.26
C VAL A 197 6.31 -9.68 2.34
N ALA A 198 7.50 -9.14 2.61
CA ALA A 198 7.72 -8.01 3.49
C ALA A 198 8.02 -6.77 2.64
N ALA A 199 7.26 -5.70 2.83
CA ALA A 199 7.41 -4.47 2.06
C ALA A 199 7.62 -3.28 3.00
N GLU A 200 8.63 -2.46 2.70
CA GLU A 200 9.03 -1.32 3.52
C GLU A 200 9.19 -0.07 2.66
N ILE A 201 8.57 1.05 3.08
CA ILE A 201 8.83 2.35 2.46
C ILE A 201 10.31 2.68 2.64
N ASP A 202 10.98 3.06 1.57
CA ASP A 202 12.41 3.36 1.66
C ASP A 202 12.64 4.63 2.49
N PRO A 203 13.73 4.65 3.28
CA PRO A 203 14.08 5.83 4.04
C PRO A 203 14.26 7.04 3.10
N ALA A 204 13.86 8.21 3.59
CA ALA A 204 14.13 9.46 2.89
C ALA A 204 15.64 9.61 2.65
N PRO A 205 16.08 10.08 1.47
CA PRO A 205 17.47 10.46 1.26
C PRO A 205 17.96 11.39 2.38
N ALA A 206 19.25 11.29 2.75
CA ALA A 206 19.84 12.10 3.81
C ALA A 206 19.69 13.62 3.58
N ASP A 207 19.53 14.02 2.31
CA ASP A 207 19.40 15.41 1.88
C ASP A 207 17.97 15.96 1.99
N GLU A 208 16.99 15.11 2.30
CA GLU A 208 15.61 15.56 2.48
C GLU A 208 15.39 16.14 3.89
N PRO A 209 14.65 17.26 4.02
CA PRO A 209 14.35 17.85 5.30
C PRO A 209 13.59 16.89 6.21
N ALA A 210 13.91 16.94 7.51
CA ALA A 210 13.30 16.11 8.53
C ALA A 210 11.77 16.19 8.45
N THR A 211 11.17 15.08 8.01
CA THR A 211 9.72 14.98 7.84
C THR A 211 9.07 14.71 9.20
N SER A 212 8.00 15.45 9.52
CA SER A 212 7.23 15.23 10.75
C SER A 212 6.71 13.78 10.86
N ASN A 213 6.73 13.22 12.07
CA ASN A 213 6.18 11.89 12.36
C ASN A 213 4.72 11.73 11.90
N ARG A 214 3.92 12.80 11.90
CA ARG A 214 2.53 12.77 11.40
C ARG A 214 2.46 12.49 9.91
N ILE A 215 3.39 13.02 9.13
CA ILE A 215 3.44 12.82 7.67
C ILE A 215 3.91 11.40 7.37
N ARG A 216 4.95 10.91 8.05
CA ARG A 216 5.43 9.52 7.93
C ARG A 216 4.32 8.51 8.24
N ARG A 217 3.57 8.73 9.32
CA ARG A 217 2.43 7.88 9.69
C ARG A 217 1.35 7.85 8.60
N ARG A 218 1.01 9.01 8.01
CA ARG A 218 0.06 9.06 6.88
C ARG A 218 0.56 8.31 5.64
N TRP A 219 1.87 8.34 5.37
CA TRP A 219 2.45 7.54 4.29
C TRP A 219 2.33 6.05 4.56
N GLN A 220 2.67 5.61 5.79
CA GLN A 220 2.51 4.22 6.20
C GLN A 220 1.05 3.75 6.12
N GLU A 221 0.11 4.56 6.61
CA GLU A 221 -1.33 4.24 6.56
C GLU A 221 -1.82 4.05 5.12
N ARG A 222 -1.38 4.93 4.18
CA ARG A 222 -1.73 4.80 2.75
C ARG A 222 -1.06 3.58 2.10
N PHE A 223 0.21 3.34 2.42
CA PHE A 223 0.97 2.20 1.91
C PHE A 223 0.35 0.87 2.34
N SER A 224 0.02 0.73 3.63
CA SER A 224 -0.72 -0.42 4.17
C SER A 224 -2.09 -0.58 3.52
N ALA A 225 -2.84 0.52 3.34
CA ALA A 225 -4.15 0.46 2.68
C ALA A 225 -4.04 -0.02 1.22
N ALA A 226 -3.01 0.42 0.49
CA ALA A 226 -2.77 -0.02 -0.88
C ALA A 226 -2.44 -1.51 -0.97
N TRP A 227 -1.53 -2.00 -0.13
CA TRP A 227 -1.21 -3.43 -0.04
C TRP A 227 -2.44 -4.27 0.31
N ARG A 228 -3.25 -3.84 1.29
CA ARG A 228 -4.50 -4.52 1.66
C ARG A 228 -5.51 -4.53 0.52
N GLN A 229 -5.70 -3.41 -0.16
CA GLN A 229 -6.63 -3.33 -1.28
C GLN A 229 -6.22 -4.23 -2.44
N VAL A 230 -4.93 -4.22 -2.79
CA VAL A 230 -4.39 -5.03 -3.90
C VAL A 230 -4.41 -6.52 -3.56
N SER A 231 -3.97 -6.89 -2.35
CA SER A 231 -4.00 -8.29 -1.90
C SER A 231 -5.41 -8.85 -1.77
N HIS A 232 -6.35 -8.10 -1.19
CA HIS A 232 -7.75 -8.55 -1.07
C HIS A 232 -8.44 -8.68 -2.44
N ALA A 233 -8.11 -7.81 -3.41
CA ALA A 233 -8.63 -7.92 -4.77
C ALA A 233 -8.07 -9.15 -5.50
N PHE A 234 -6.84 -9.56 -5.17
CA PHE A 234 -6.22 -10.77 -5.69
C PHE A 234 -6.83 -12.03 -5.05
N ASP A 235 -6.92 -12.07 -3.72
CA ASP A 235 -7.51 -13.17 -2.96
C ASP A 235 -7.97 -12.68 -1.56
N PRO A 236 -9.29 -12.70 -1.26
CA PRO A 236 -9.81 -12.28 0.04
C PRO A 236 -9.31 -13.11 1.24
N GLY A 237 -8.85 -14.34 1.02
CA GLY A 237 -8.32 -15.24 2.04
C GLY A 237 -6.84 -15.04 2.34
N VAL A 238 -6.23 -13.97 1.82
CA VAL A 238 -4.83 -13.62 2.03
C VAL A 238 -4.69 -12.53 3.09
N PRO A 239 -3.95 -12.78 4.18
CA PRO A 239 -3.62 -11.72 5.13
C PRO A 239 -2.58 -10.75 4.53
N SER A 240 -2.88 -9.47 4.65
CA SER A 240 -1.95 -8.35 4.46
C SER A 240 -2.05 -7.43 5.67
N VAL A 241 -1.04 -7.43 6.53
CA VAL A 241 -1.08 -6.72 7.81
C VAL A 241 -0.01 -5.64 7.90
N ASP A 242 -0.34 -4.54 8.56
CA ASP A 242 0.59 -3.47 8.86
C ASP A 242 1.35 -3.76 10.15
N PHE A 243 2.66 -3.79 10.06
CA PHE A 243 3.56 -3.70 11.20
C PHE A 243 4.11 -2.28 11.32
N SER A 244 4.77 -1.94 12.44
CA SER A 244 5.18 -0.55 12.72
C SER A 244 6.07 0.09 11.65
N SER A 245 6.79 -0.69 10.84
CA SER A 245 7.70 -0.21 9.79
C SER A 245 7.59 -0.94 8.45
N GLU A 246 6.75 -1.97 8.37
CA GLU A 246 6.66 -2.84 7.19
C GLU A 246 5.22 -3.34 7.02
N VAL A 247 4.85 -3.71 5.80
CA VAL A 247 3.61 -4.43 5.52
C VAL A 247 3.98 -5.86 5.17
N VAL A 248 3.33 -6.82 5.82
CA VAL A 248 3.56 -8.26 5.61
C VAL A 248 2.35 -8.88 4.95
N THR A 249 2.56 -9.49 3.79
CA THR A 249 1.51 -10.17 3.01
C THR A 249 1.87 -11.65 2.82
N LEU A 250 0.92 -12.56 3.06
CA LEU A 250 1.11 -13.99 2.80
C LEU A 250 0.51 -14.37 1.45
N VAL A 251 1.34 -14.48 0.42
CA VAL A 251 0.89 -14.69 -0.95
C VAL A 251 0.86 -16.19 -1.26
N PRO A 252 -0.30 -16.77 -1.64
CA PRO A 252 -0.40 -18.17 -1.96
C PRO A 252 0.34 -18.47 -3.26
N VAL A 253 0.99 -19.62 -3.30
CA VAL A 253 1.67 -20.13 -4.50
C VAL A 253 0.75 -21.14 -5.16
N PRO A 254 0.29 -20.89 -6.40
CA PRO A 254 -0.46 -21.89 -7.17
C PRO A 254 0.34 -23.18 -7.30
N GLU A 255 -0.32 -24.34 -7.20
CA GLU A 255 0.36 -25.65 -7.27
C GLU A 255 1.10 -25.87 -8.60
N ASP A 256 0.66 -25.21 -9.67
CA ASP A 256 1.25 -25.26 -11.02
C ASP A 256 2.28 -24.15 -11.29
N ALA A 257 2.59 -23.32 -10.29
CA ALA A 257 3.51 -22.20 -10.46
C ALA A 257 4.97 -22.68 -10.67
N VAL A 258 5.44 -22.59 -11.91
CA VAL A 258 6.81 -22.94 -12.30
C VAL A 258 7.86 -22.02 -11.65
N ASP A 259 7.47 -20.79 -11.29
CA ASP A 259 8.37 -19.77 -10.73
C ASP A 259 8.23 -19.55 -9.21
N GLY A 260 7.60 -20.50 -8.50
CA GLY A 260 7.46 -20.44 -7.04
C GLY A 260 6.66 -19.23 -6.54
N GLY A 261 5.76 -18.69 -7.37
CA GLY A 261 4.91 -17.54 -7.05
C GLY A 261 5.52 -16.17 -7.39
N ALA A 262 6.71 -16.13 -7.99
CA ALA A 262 7.39 -14.86 -8.30
C ALA A 262 6.58 -13.97 -9.27
N SER A 263 5.83 -14.56 -10.20
CA SER A 263 4.94 -13.87 -11.12
C SER A 263 3.81 -13.14 -10.39
N VAL A 264 3.17 -13.81 -9.42
CA VAL A 264 2.13 -13.23 -8.58
C VAL A 264 2.69 -12.07 -7.75
N VAL A 265 3.85 -12.26 -7.13
CA VAL A 265 4.49 -11.20 -6.33
C VAL A 265 4.84 -9.99 -7.20
N ARG A 266 5.41 -10.18 -8.40
CA ARG A 266 5.69 -9.08 -9.34
C ARG A 266 4.43 -8.30 -9.70
N GLN A 267 3.31 -8.99 -9.91
CA GLN A 267 2.03 -8.35 -10.21
C GLN A 267 1.53 -7.52 -9.02
N LEU A 268 1.53 -8.08 -7.81
CA LEU A 268 1.14 -7.37 -6.58
C LEU A 268 1.99 -6.11 -6.36
N VAL A 269 3.31 -6.23 -6.47
CA VAL A 269 4.24 -5.10 -6.32
C VAL A 269 3.97 -4.03 -7.37
N SER A 270 3.76 -4.42 -8.63
CA SER A 270 3.44 -3.49 -9.72
C SER A 270 2.12 -2.77 -9.47
N ASP A 271 1.09 -3.48 -9.00
CA ASP A 271 -0.22 -2.90 -8.72
C ASP A 271 -0.17 -1.91 -7.55
N VAL A 272 0.61 -2.20 -6.50
CA VAL A 272 0.82 -1.28 -5.37
C VAL A 272 1.67 -0.07 -5.77
N ALA A 273 2.70 -0.27 -6.58
CA ALA A 273 3.59 0.80 -7.07
C ALA A 273 2.91 1.72 -8.09
N GLY A 274 1.93 1.23 -8.82
CA GLY A 274 1.15 2.00 -9.79
C GLY A 274 0.10 2.94 -9.16
N ASP A 275 -0.97 3.20 -9.90
CA ASP A 275 -2.02 4.17 -9.55
C ASP A 275 -2.83 3.81 -8.29
N LYS A 276 -2.63 2.62 -7.70
CA LYS A 276 -3.42 2.09 -6.58
C LYS A 276 -2.84 2.30 -5.18
N GLY A 277 -1.80 3.13 -5.01
CA GLY A 277 -1.72 3.95 -3.78
C GLY A 277 -0.56 3.74 -2.80
N GLY A 278 0.59 3.18 -3.21
CA GLY A 278 1.80 3.19 -2.38
C GLY A 278 2.37 4.59 -2.04
N GLY A 279 1.76 5.65 -2.58
CA GLY A 279 2.27 7.01 -2.47
C GLY A 279 3.41 7.28 -3.46
N ARG A 280 3.90 8.52 -3.51
CA ARG A 280 5.04 8.92 -4.36
C ARG A 280 6.41 8.42 -3.84
N ARG A 281 6.42 7.50 -2.87
CA ARG A 281 7.66 7.07 -2.21
C ARG A 281 8.09 5.72 -2.75
N PRO A 282 9.38 5.55 -3.08
CA PRO A 282 9.91 4.22 -3.38
C PRO A 282 9.79 3.33 -2.14
N PHE A 283 9.63 2.04 -2.37
CA PHE A 283 9.59 1.02 -1.33
C PHE A 283 10.36 -0.20 -1.82
N SER A 284 10.98 -0.90 -0.87
CA SER A 284 11.68 -2.16 -1.13
C SER A 284 10.84 -3.33 -0.66
N VAL A 285 10.98 -4.47 -1.34
CA VAL A 285 10.22 -5.69 -1.10
C VAL A 285 11.17 -6.86 -0.98
N GLY A 286 10.96 -7.69 0.04
CA GLY A 286 11.67 -8.92 0.27
C GLY A 286 10.71 -10.09 0.25
N VAL A 287 11.11 -11.15 -0.46
CA VAL A 287 10.27 -12.33 -0.70
C VAL A 287 10.97 -13.56 -0.15
N SER A 288 10.25 -14.33 0.66
CA SER A 288 10.75 -15.58 1.22
C SER A 288 10.80 -16.71 0.20
N ARG A 289 11.30 -17.87 0.64
CA ARG A 289 10.98 -19.16 0.00
C ARG A 289 9.54 -19.55 0.27
N VAL A 290 9.05 -20.53 -0.48
CA VAL A 290 7.75 -21.15 -0.23
C VAL A 290 7.77 -21.85 1.14
N ALA A 291 6.87 -21.42 2.02
CA ALA A 291 6.46 -22.15 3.21
C ALA A 291 5.33 -23.09 2.81
N ALA A 292 5.45 -24.39 3.14
CA ALA A 292 4.42 -25.37 2.81
C ALA A 292 3.17 -25.24 3.68
N ASP A 293 3.34 -24.74 4.91
CA ASP A 293 2.34 -24.68 5.96
C ASP A 293 2.61 -23.51 6.94
N ILE A 294 1.75 -23.39 7.95
CA ILE A 294 1.82 -22.36 9.00
C ILE A 294 3.12 -22.47 9.81
N GLU A 295 3.65 -23.67 10.05
CA GLU A 295 4.89 -23.87 10.82
C GLU A 295 6.13 -23.31 10.11
N GLY A 296 6.10 -23.27 8.77
CA GLY A 296 7.13 -22.65 7.94
C GLY A 296 7.09 -21.12 7.89
N LEU A 297 5.97 -20.49 8.24
CA LEU A 297 5.80 -19.03 8.13
C LEU A 297 6.81 -18.19 8.95
N PRO A 298 7.19 -18.56 10.19
CA PRO A 298 8.20 -17.83 10.95
C PRO A 298 9.56 -17.73 10.23
N GLU A 299 10.01 -18.85 9.65
CA GLU A 299 11.27 -18.89 8.90
C GLU A 299 11.14 -18.08 7.59
N ALA A 300 10.02 -18.24 6.88
CA ALA A 300 9.74 -17.47 5.68
C ALA A 300 9.70 -15.95 5.96
N TYR A 301 9.12 -15.51 7.08
CA TYR A 301 9.13 -14.10 7.46
C TYR A 301 10.54 -13.58 7.78
N ALA A 302 11.36 -14.36 8.48
CA ALA A 302 12.77 -14.01 8.69
C ALA A 302 13.54 -13.87 7.37
N GLN A 303 13.26 -14.74 6.40
CA GLN A 303 13.83 -14.68 5.04
C GLN A 303 13.38 -13.43 4.27
N ALA A 304 12.09 -13.12 4.28
CA ALA A 304 11.53 -11.95 3.61
C ALA A 304 12.14 -10.65 4.15
N ARG A 305 12.22 -10.50 5.49
CA ARG A 305 12.86 -9.34 6.11
C ARG A 305 14.34 -9.21 5.76
N ARG A 306 15.07 -10.32 5.79
CA ARG A 306 16.49 -10.32 5.39
C ARG A 306 16.65 -9.96 3.91
N ALA A 307 15.71 -10.37 3.05
CA ALA A 307 15.73 -10.00 1.64
C ALA A 307 15.48 -8.50 1.43
N VAL A 308 14.60 -7.85 2.21
CA VAL A 308 14.48 -6.38 2.21
C VAL A 308 15.79 -5.72 2.62
N GLU A 309 16.35 -6.14 3.77
CA GLU A 309 17.56 -5.52 4.34
C GLU A 309 18.76 -5.63 3.39
N VAL A 310 19.06 -6.85 2.93
CA VAL A 310 20.21 -7.11 2.06
C VAL A 310 19.97 -6.55 0.66
N GLY A 311 18.75 -6.73 0.12
CA GLY A 311 18.39 -6.21 -1.19
C GLY A 311 18.53 -4.71 -1.31
N ARG A 312 18.11 -3.97 -0.27
CA ARG A 312 18.24 -2.51 -0.23
C ARG A 312 19.70 -2.05 -0.23
N ARG A 313 20.62 -2.78 0.42
CA ARG A 313 22.05 -2.45 0.41
C ARG A 313 22.68 -2.74 -0.95
N VAL A 314 22.43 -3.92 -1.51
CA VAL A 314 23.08 -4.38 -2.75
C VAL A 314 22.50 -3.72 -4.01
N HIS A 315 21.19 -3.48 -4.05
CA HIS A 315 20.48 -2.99 -5.24
C HIS A 315 19.92 -1.58 -5.09
N GLY A 316 20.03 -0.98 -3.90
CA GLY A 316 19.40 0.30 -3.58
C GLY A 316 17.90 0.19 -3.25
N GLY A 317 17.28 1.35 -3.02
CA GLY A 317 15.84 1.47 -2.80
C GLY A 317 15.02 1.12 -4.04
N GLY A 318 13.75 0.77 -3.85
CA GLY A 318 12.83 0.37 -4.91
C GLY A 318 13.01 -1.08 -5.39
N SER A 319 13.84 -1.87 -4.71
CA SER A 319 14.20 -3.22 -5.15
C SER A 319 13.17 -4.27 -4.68
N THR A 320 12.93 -5.28 -5.52
CA THR A 320 12.22 -6.50 -5.13
C THR A 320 13.20 -7.65 -5.11
N THR A 321 13.49 -8.17 -3.92
CA THR A 321 14.57 -9.13 -3.70
C THR A 321 14.01 -10.45 -3.19
N TYR A 322 14.34 -11.54 -3.87
CA TYR A 322 13.95 -12.88 -3.46
C TYR A 322 15.06 -13.49 -2.62
N PHE A 323 14.72 -14.14 -1.51
CA PHE A 323 15.70 -14.71 -0.58
C PHE A 323 16.66 -15.70 -1.27
N ASP A 324 16.18 -16.48 -2.24
CA ASP A 324 17.01 -17.41 -3.01
C ASP A 324 18.04 -16.72 -3.94
N GLN A 325 17.82 -15.45 -4.29
CA GLN A 325 18.72 -14.69 -5.15
C GLN A 325 19.86 -14.02 -4.37
N LEU A 326 19.80 -13.98 -3.03
CA LEU A 326 20.81 -13.30 -2.22
C LEU A 326 22.19 -13.96 -2.29
N GLY A 327 22.28 -15.27 -2.55
CA GLY A 327 23.56 -15.98 -2.64
C GLY A 327 24.45 -15.78 -1.39
N VAL A 328 25.70 -15.37 -1.58
CA VAL A 328 26.66 -15.11 -0.49
C VAL A 328 26.34 -13.86 0.33
N HIS A 329 25.61 -12.89 -0.25
CA HIS A 329 25.26 -11.63 0.44
C HIS A 329 24.48 -11.89 1.73
N ARG A 330 23.67 -12.96 1.77
CA ARG A 330 22.93 -13.36 2.97
C ARG A 330 23.83 -13.77 4.13
N LEU A 331 25.01 -14.33 3.84
CA LEU A 331 25.97 -14.80 4.84
C LEU A 331 26.80 -13.64 5.35
N ILE A 332 27.24 -12.76 4.43
CA ILE A 332 27.97 -11.54 4.78
C ILE A 332 27.12 -10.65 5.70
N ALA A 333 25.82 -10.51 5.40
CA ALA A 333 24.90 -9.72 6.21
C ALA A 333 24.63 -10.29 7.62
N LEU A 334 25.07 -11.51 7.95
CA LEU A 334 24.99 -12.04 9.32
C LEU A 334 26.13 -11.56 10.22
N VAL A 335 27.20 -10.99 9.65
CA VAL A 335 28.35 -10.49 10.40
C VAL A 335 28.00 -9.10 10.96
N PRO A 336 27.85 -8.94 12.29
CA PRO A 336 27.43 -7.66 12.87
C PRO A 336 28.55 -6.61 12.87
N ASP A 337 29.81 -7.07 12.85
CA ASP A 337 31.00 -6.22 12.87
C ASP A 337 31.34 -5.76 11.45
N HIS A 338 30.80 -4.60 11.09
CA HIS A 338 31.05 -3.98 9.78
C HIS A 338 32.51 -3.51 9.64
N ASP A 339 33.17 -3.12 10.73
CA ASP A 339 34.56 -2.67 10.68
C ASP A 339 35.49 -3.83 10.32
N GLU A 340 35.21 -5.03 10.84
CA GLU A 340 35.93 -6.26 10.48
C GLU A 340 35.70 -6.63 9.00
N LEU A 341 34.45 -6.53 8.50
CA LEU A 341 34.16 -6.75 7.08
C LEU A 341 34.95 -5.77 6.19
N HIS A 342 34.98 -4.49 6.55
CA HIS A 342 35.78 -3.49 5.83
C HIS A 342 37.29 -3.74 5.98
N SER A 343 37.76 -4.26 7.11
CA SER A 343 39.18 -4.64 7.28
C SER A 343 39.53 -5.78 6.34
N PHE A 344 38.73 -6.86 6.33
CA PHE A 344 38.91 -7.99 5.41
C PHE A 344 38.94 -7.53 3.95
N ALA A 345 37.98 -6.69 3.53
CA ALA A 345 37.95 -6.18 2.17
C ALA A 345 39.20 -5.35 1.82
N ARG A 346 39.70 -4.52 2.75
CA ARG A 346 40.93 -3.75 2.58
C ARG A 346 42.19 -4.63 2.56
N ASP A 347 42.25 -5.65 3.40
CA ASP A 347 43.39 -6.57 3.48
C ASP A 347 43.51 -7.40 2.19
N VAL A 348 42.38 -7.82 1.62
CA VAL A 348 42.35 -8.63 0.39
C VAL A 348 42.51 -7.78 -0.87
N LEU A 349 41.80 -6.65 -0.97
CA LEU A 349 41.78 -5.84 -2.19
C LEU A 349 42.89 -4.79 -2.24
N GLY A 350 43.48 -4.43 -1.09
CA GLY A 350 44.50 -3.39 -1.00
C GLY A 350 44.03 -2.06 -1.60
N GLU A 351 44.80 -1.54 -2.55
CA GLU A 351 44.47 -0.29 -3.27
C GLU A 351 43.12 -0.37 -4.02
N LEU A 352 42.65 -1.57 -4.38
CA LEU A 352 41.38 -1.74 -5.07
C LEU A 352 40.15 -1.55 -4.16
N ALA A 353 40.34 -1.43 -2.84
CA ALA A 353 39.26 -1.03 -1.93
C ALA A 353 38.96 0.50 -1.98
N GLY A 354 39.75 1.28 -2.72
CA GLY A 354 39.55 2.72 -2.87
C GLY A 354 38.34 3.10 -3.73
N THR A 355 38.02 4.40 -3.77
CA THR A 355 36.84 4.97 -4.46
C THR A 355 37.18 5.78 -5.72
N SER A 356 38.43 5.75 -6.19
CA SER A 356 38.81 6.48 -7.41
C SER A 356 38.15 5.88 -8.65
N ALA A 357 37.87 6.72 -9.66
CA ALA A 357 37.23 6.26 -10.90
C ALA A 357 38.01 5.12 -11.60
N GLU A 358 39.35 5.19 -11.55
CA GLU A 358 40.23 4.14 -12.09
C GLU A 358 40.13 2.83 -11.30
N VAL A 359 40.01 2.89 -9.98
CA VAL A 359 39.84 1.70 -9.12
C VAL A 359 38.47 1.07 -9.35
N THR A 360 37.41 1.87 -9.45
CA THR A 360 36.06 1.38 -9.75
C THR A 360 36.00 0.66 -11.10
N ASP A 361 36.59 1.25 -12.15
CA ASP A 361 36.68 0.61 -13.48
C ASP A 361 37.53 -0.69 -13.47
N LEU A 362 38.59 -0.75 -12.66
CA LEU A 362 39.35 -1.98 -12.45
C LEU A 362 38.57 -3.05 -11.67
N ARG A 363 37.77 -2.65 -10.67
CA ARG A 363 36.87 -3.57 -9.94
C ARG A 363 35.80 -4.14 -10.87
N GLU A 364 35.21 -3.32 -11.75
CA GLU A 364 34.27 -3.80 -12.77
C GLU A 364 34.93 -4.82 -13.71
N THR A 365 36.17 -4.55 -14.15
CA THR A 365 36.96 -5.50 -14.95
C THR A 365 37.20 -6.81 -14.19
N LEU A 366 37.58 -6.72 -12.92
CA LEU A 366 37.83 -7.88 -12.06
C LEU A 366 36.56 -8.72 -11.86
N GLN A 367 35.40 -8.08 -11.68
CA GLN A 367 34.11 -8.77 -11.59
C GLN A 367 33.81 -9.55 -12.89
N VAL A 368 33.99 -8.95 -14.06
CA VAL A 368 33.80 -9.67 -15.35
C VAL A 368 34.81 -10.81 -15.52
N LEU A 369 36.05 -10.64 -15.07
CA LEU A 369 37.03 -11.73 -15.08
C LEU A 369 36.60 -12.87 -14.16
N LEU A 370 36.07 -12.59 -12.96
CA LEU A 370 35.54 -13.62 -12.07
C LEU A 370 34.35 -14.37 -12.70
N ASP A 371 33.40 -13.65 -13.29
CA ASP A 371 32.19 -14.21 -13.92
C ASP A 371 32.52 -15.10 -15.13
N THR A 372 33.63 -14.82 -15.80
CA THR A 372 34.13 -15.61 -16.93
C THR A 372 35.17 -16.66 -16.53
N ASN A 373 35.35 -16.91 -15.22
CA ASN A 373 36.36 -17.81 -14.65
C ASN A 373 37.78 -17.51 -15.17
N PHE A 374 38.11 -16.22 -15.27
CA PHE A 374 39.34 -15.65 -15.82
C PHE A 374 39.61 -15.98 -17.30
N ASN A 375 38.56 -16.25 -18.09
CA ASN A 375 38.69 -16.34 -19.55
C ASN A 375 38.88 -14.95 -20.16
N VAL A 376 40.14 -14.56 -20.36
CA VAL A 376 40.56 -13.24 -20.89
C VAL A 376 39.90 -12.90 -22.23
N ALA A 377 39.72 -13.88 -23.13
CA ALA A 377 39.12 -13.63 -24.44
C ALA A 377 37.63 -13.31 -24.32
N GLU A 378 36.93 -14.04 -23.45
CA GLU A 378 35.50 -13.82 -23.21
C GLU A 378 35.24 -12.53 -22.43
N ALA A 379 36.04 -12.25 -21.40
CA ALA A 379 35.96 -10.99 -20.66
C ALA A 379 36.21 -9.78 -21.57
N ALA A 380 37.19 -9.86 -22.47
CA ALA A 380 37.47 -8.82 -23.46
C ALA A 380 36.26 -8.56 -24.38
N ARG A 381 35.57 -9.62 -24.81
CA ARG A 381 34.36 -9.53 -25.63
C ARG A 381 33.20 -8.85 -24.88
N LEU A 382 32.97 -9.24 -23.62
CA LEU A 382 31.89 -8.68 -22.79
C LEU A 382 32.10 -7.18 -22.47
N GLN A 383 33.34 -6.76 -22.25
CA GLN A 383 33.68 -5.35 -22.01
C GLN A 383 34.04 -4.57 -23.27
N PHE A 384 33.89 -5.17 -24.47
CA PHE A 384 34.24 -4.56 -25.76
C PHE A 384 35.69 -4.04 -25.85
N PHE A 385 36.62 -4.71 -25.16
CA PHE A 385 38.05 -4.42 -25.21
C PHE A 385 38.76 -5.31 -26.23
N HIS A 386 39.84 -4.78 -26.82
CA HIS A 386 40.77 -5.62 -27.58
C HIS A 386 41.49 -6.59 -26.61
N TYR A 387 41.76 -7.82 -27.06
CA TYR A 387 42.39 -8.88 -26.25
C TYR A 387 43.66 -8.40 -25.51
N ASN A 388 44.54 -7.66 -26.20
CA ASN A 388 45.77 -7.13 -25.60
C ASN A 388 45.51 -6.12 -24.47
N THR A 389 44.46 -5.31 -24.58
CA THR A 389 44.06 -4.35 -23.53
C THR A 389 43.57 -5.09 -22.30
N MET A 390 42.76 -6.14 -22.47
CA MET A 390 42.32 -6.97 -21.36
C MET A 390 43.50 -7.67 -20.68
N ARG A 391 44.44 -8.21 -21.47
CA ARG A 391 45.66 -8.82 -20.93
C ARG A 391 46.50 -7.85 -20.10
N TYR A 392 46.60 -6.59 -20.53
CA TYR A 392 47.26 -5.55 -19.75
C TYR A 392 46.54 -5.28 -18.42
N ARG A 393 45.20 -5.19 -18.44
CA ARG A 393 44.37 -5.03 -17.24
C ARG A 393 44.53 -6.21 -16.27
N VAL A 394 44.51 -7.45 -16.75
CA VAL A 394 44.80 -8.66 -15.95
C VAL A 394 46.17 -8.55 -15.28
N GLY A 395 47.21 -8.22 -16.04
CA GLY A 395 48.56 -8.06 -15.47
C GLY A 395 48.65 -6.92 -14.45
N LYS A 396 47.80 -5.88 -14.55
CA LYS A 396 47.70 -4.83 -13.54
C LYS A 396 47.00 -5.35 -12.28
N LEU A 397 45.89 -6.06 -12.42
CA LEU A 397 45.17 -6.69 -11.30
C LEU A 397 46.08 -7.69 -10.56
N GLU A 398 46.86 -8.49 -11.27
CA GLU A 398 47.79 -9.46 -10.65
C GLU A 398 48.95 -8.79 -9.91
N ARG A 399 49.38 -7.59 -10.33
CA ARG A 399 50.37 -6.81 -9.58
C ARG A 399 49.81 -6.25 -8.27
N LEU A 400 48.50 -5.96 -8.23
CA LEU A 400 47.83 -5.39 -7.06
C LEU A 400 47.39 -6.48 -6.06
N LEU A 401 46.87 -7.60 -6.58
CA LEU A 401 46.23 -8.64 -5.78
C LEU A 401 47.08 -9.90 -5.59
N GLY A 402 48.13 -10.09 -6.40
CA GLY A 402 48.82 -11.37 -6.53
C GLY A 402 48.20 -12.28 -7.62
N PRO A 403 48.53 -13.58 -7.65
CA PRO A 403 48.23 -14.47 -8.77
C PRO A 403 46.76 -14.96 -8.83
N VAL A 404 45.79 -14.05 -8.70
CA VAL A 404 44.33 -14.30 -8.61
C VAL A 404 43.76 -15.12 -9.79
N GLY A 405 44.38 -15.02 -10.97
CA GLY A 405 44.00 -15.80 -12.15
C GLY A 405 44.38 -17.28 -12.07
N SER A 406 45.26 -17.67 -11.15
CA SER A 406 45.75 -19.06 -11.00
C SER A 406 45.56 -19.64 -9.60
N ASP A 407 45.46 -18.79 -8.58
CA ASP A 407 45.23 -19.20 -7.19
C ASP A 407 43.73 -19.21 -6.87
N PRO A 408 43.12 -20.40 -6.64
CA PRO A 408 41.69 -20.51 -6.35
C PRO A 408 41.29 -19.95 -4.98
N HIS A 409 42.19 -19.97 -3.98
CA HIS A 409 41.89 -19.44 -2.65
C HIS A 409 41.85 -17.91 -2.68
N LEU A 410 42.89 -17.29 -3.26
CA LEU A 410 42.91 -15.85 -3.48
C LEU A 410 41.73 -15.38 -4.33
N ARG A 411 41.35 -16.15 -5.36
CA ARG A 411 40.17 -15.83 -6.18
C ARG A 411 38.88 -15.81 -5.37
N LEU A 412 38.70 -16.77 -4.47
CA LEU A 412 37.54 -16.80 -3.57
C LEU A 412 37.57 -15.59 -2.63
N ASP A 413 38.72 -15.31 -2.00
CA ASP A 413 38.86 -14.18 -1.07
C ASP A 413 38.55 -12.85 -1.77
N VAL A 414 39.09 -12.65 -2.97
CA VAL A 414 38.82 -11.46 -3.80
C VAL A 414 37.35 -11.37 -4.18
N ALA A 415 36.72 -12.49 -4.59
CA ALA A 415 35.30 -12.51 -4.92
C ALA A 415 34.44 -12.13 -3.70
N VAL A 416 34.74 -12.66 -2.52
CA VAL A 416 34.03 -12.30 -1.28
C VAL A 416 34.28 -10.84 -0.91
N ALA A 417 35.52 -10.36 -1.00
CA ALA A 417 35.88 -8.98 -0.69
C ALA A 417 35.14 -7.97 -1.58
N LEU A 418 34.94 -8.25 -2.87
CA LEU A 418 34.11 -7.42 -3.75
C LEU A 418 32.65 -7.37 -3.27
N ARG A 419 32.09 -8.50 -2.84
CA ARG A 419 30.71 -8.58 -2.31
C ARG A 419 30.54 -7.87 -0.99
N VAL A 420 31.59 -7.84 -0.18
CA VAL A 420 31.60 -7.07 1.07
C VAL A 420 31.49 -5.58 0.77
N LEU A 421 32.22 -5.05 -0.23
CA LEU A 421 32.09 -3.65 -0.63
C LEU A 421 30.69 -3.30 -1.13
N GLU A 422 29.99 -4.22 -1.81
CA GLU A 422 28.60 -4.03 -2.27
C GLU A 422 27.57 -3.93 -1.12
N ILE A 423 27.88 -4.44 0.07
CA ILE A 423 26.95 -4.43 1.23
C ILE A 423 27.31 -3.34 2.24
N ALA A 424 28.60 -3.04 2.37
CA ALA A 424 29.13 -2.22 3.45
C ALA A 424 29.26 -0.73 3.07
N ASP A 425 29.21 -0.40 1.77
CA ASP A 425 29.04 0.97 1.26
C ASP A 425 27.55 1.35 1.15
#